data_AF-A0A3N2MMV0-F1
#
_entry.id   AF-A0A3N2MMV0-F1
#
_cell.length_a   1.000
_cell.length_b   1.000
_cell.length_c   1.000
_cell.angle_alpha   90.00
_cell.angle_beta   90.00
_cell.angle_gamma   90.00
#
_symmetry.space_group_name_H-M   'P 1'
#
loop_
_entity.id
_entity.type
_entity.pdbx_description
1 polymer ?
#
loop_
_entity_poly.entity_id
_entity_poly.type
_entity_poly.pdbx_seq_one_letter_code
_entity_poly.pdbx_strand_id
1 'polypeptide(L)'
;MANKVKVYGKAQNRTALGIAHAYLVMYPHATLEDLRKAFPNNTNPDSGVKELFLPLGEAETFNTKMNLYFAKSDEVFDLDDGSKVAMAQVWSKPSFERMVEQGSLYGIEVAEFEKTAHPGQKGGYRLEYLNGYVPPVSEEKKKGGAWVWILLALLAVGAIAWFVFGSK
;
A
#
# COMPACT_ATOMS: atom_id res chain seq x y z
N MET A 1 -0.80 -0.67 26.11
CA MET A 1 -0.69 -1.90 25.29
C MET A 1 0.76 -2.05 24.87
N ALA A 2 1.28 -3.27 24.75
CA ALA A 2 2.62 -3.47 24.19
C ALA A 2 2.59 -3.15 22.68
N ASN A 3 3.64 -2.51 22.18
CA ASN A 3 3.76 -2.17 20.75
C ASN A 3 3.82 -3.45 19.92
N LYS A 4 3.19 -3.46 18.74
CA LYS A 4 3.07 -4.64 17.86
C LYS A 4 3.97 -4.54 16.65
N VAL A 5 4.11 -3.34 16.09
CA VAL A 5 4.91 -3.08 14.89
C VAL A 5 5.80 -1.87 15.13
N LYS A 6 7.06 -1.95 14.73
CA LYS A 6 7.99 -0.83 14.72
C LYS A 6 8.33 -0.44 13.28
N VAL A 7 8.20 0.84 12.97
CA VAL A 7 8.49 1.41 11.65
C VAL A 7 9.86 2.07 11.70
N TYR A 8 10.75 1.61 10.81
CA TYR A 8 12.03 2.26 10.55
C TYR A 8 11.93 2.99 9.23
N GLY A 9 12.15 4.29 9.21
CA GLY A 9 12.11 5.08 7.98
C GLY A 9 13.34 5.95 7.80
N LYS A 10 13.65 6.21 6.53
CA LYS A 10 14.80 7.05 6.13
C LYS A 10 14.47 8.54 5.97
N ALA A 11 13.18 8.86 5.90
CA ALA A 11 12.67 10.21 5.74
C ALA A 11 11.26 10.30 6.34
N GLN A 12 10.85 11.52 6.69
CA GLN A 12 9.58 11.77 7.36
C GLN A 12 8.37 11.24 6.56
N ASN A 13 8.26 11.60 5.28
CA ASN A 13 7.16 11.16 4.41
C ASN A 13 7.16 9.64 4.18
N ARG A 14 8.34 9.00 4.12
CA ARG A 14 8.47 7.54 4.01
C ARG A 14 8.07 6.83 5.29
N THR A 15 8.36 7.44 6.43
CA THR A 15 7.97 6.90 7.73
C THR A 15 6.45 7.02 7.90
N ALA A 16 5.84 8.15 7.50
CA ALA A 16 4.39 8.29 7.46
C ALA A 16 3.73 7.21 6.59
N LEU A 17 4.30 6.96 5.40
CA LEU A 17 3.83 5.88 4.51
C LEU A 17 3.95 4.50 5.18
N GLY A 18 5.03 4.28 5.92
CA GLY A 18 5.25 3.06 6.70
C GLY A 18 4.30 2.86 7.86
N ILE A 19 3.85 3.92 8.53
CA ILE A 19 2.83 3.85 9.58
C ILE A 19 1.49 3.38 9.00
N ALA A 20 1.06 3.97 7.88
CA ALA A 20 -0.16 3.55 7.19
C ALA A 20 -0.05 2.11 6.64
N HIS A 21 1.12 1.70 6.14
CA HIS A 21 1.34 0.30 5.75
C HIS A 21 1.26 -0.65 6.96
N ALA A 22 1.89 -0.30 8.09
CA ALA A 22 1.81 -1.09 9.31
C ALA A 22 0.36 -1.29 9.76
N TYR A 23 -0.48 -0.25 9.66
CA TYR A 23 -1.91 -0.37 9.92
C TYR A 23 -2.58 -1.41 9.01
N LEU A 24 -2.34 -1.37 7.70
CA LEU A 24 -2.93 -2.35 6.77
C LEU A 24 -2.42 -3.78 6.99
N VAL A 25 -1.16 -3.95 7.38
CA VAL A 25 -0.63 -5.26 7.81
C VAL A 25 -1.40 -5.78 9.03
N MET A 26 -1.80 -4.89 9.93
CA MET A 26 -2.53 -5.25 11.14
C MET A 26 -4.03 -5.47 10.91
N TYR A 27 -4.59 -4.83 9.89
CA TYR A 27 -6.01 -4.86 9.52
C TYR A 27 -6.13 -5.15 8.02
N PRO A 28 -5.87 -6.39 7.55
CA PRO A 28 -5.74 -6.70 6.13
C PRO A 28 -7.02 -6.47 5.33
N HIS A 29 -8.19 -6.55 5.97
CA HIS A 29 -9.50 -6.28 5.36
C HIS A 29 -9.95 -4.81 5.45
N ALA A 30 -9.07 -3.91 5.91
CA ALA A 30 -9.39 -2.50 6.02
C ALA A 30 -9.70 -1.89 4.65
N THR A 31 -10.75 -1.07 4.60
CA THR A 31 -11.16 -0.33 3.42
C THR A 31 -10.49 1.04 3.36
N LEU A 32 -10.65 1.76 2.24
CA LEU A 32 -10.27 3.18 2.15
C LEU A 32 -10.98 4.02 3.22
N GLU A 33 -12.22 3.68 3.58
CA GLU A 33 -12.94 4.38 4.64
C GLU A 33 -12.29 4.15 6.00
N ASP A 34 -11.83 2.93 6.28
CA ASP A 34 -11.13 2.60 7.52
C ASP A 34 -9.78 3.31 7.61
N LEU A 35 -9.04 3.41 6.51
CA LEU A 35 -7.82 4.23 6.43
C LEU A 35 -8.11 5.69 6.76
N ARG A 36 -9.17 6.27 6.19
CA ARG A 36 -9.57 7.66 6.45
C ARG A 36 -10.08 7.89 7.87
N LYS A 37 -10.66 6.87 8.50
CA LYS A 37 -11.05 6.91 9.93
C LYS A 37 -9.83 6.83 10.84
N ALA A 38 -8.88 5.94 10.53
CA ALA A 38 -7.67 5.75 11.30
C ALA A 38 -6.70 6.93 11.18
N PHE A 39 -6.66 7.55 10.00
CA PHE A 39 -5.77 8.66 9.67
C PHE A 39 -6.59 9.77 8.97
N PRO A 40 -7.38 10.54 9.73
CA PRO A 40 -8.23 11.59 9.18
C PRO A 40 -7.42 12.72 8.54
N ASN A 41 -8.04 13.49 7.62
CA ASN A 41 -7.35 14.55 6.86
C ASN A 41 -6.69 15.63 7.75
N ASN A 42 -7.23 15.88 8.95
CA ASN A 42 -6.64 16.79 9.94
C ASN A 42 -5.35 16.25 10.58
N THR A 43 -4.96 15.00 10.31
CA THR A 43 -3.62 14.48 10.60
C THR A 43 -2.57 15.24 9.78
N ASN A 44 -2.90 15.58 8.54
CA ASN A 44 -2.00 16.30 7.61
C ASN A 44 -2.71 17.45 6.86
N PRO A 45 -3.15 18.50 7.58
CA PRO A 45 -3.94 19.59 7.04
C PRO A 45 -3.15 20.51 6.08
N ASP A 46 -1.83 20.43 6.10
CA ASP A 46 -0.87 21.22 5.32
C ASP A 46 -0.17 20.40 4.22
N SER A 47 -0.76 19.26 3.84
CA SER A 47 -0.30 18.41 2.74
C SER A 47 -0.39 19.06 1.34
N GLY A 48 -1.08 20.20 1.23
CA GLY A 48 -1.39 20.85 -0.05
C GLY A 48 -2.51 20.19 -0.84
N VAL A 49 -3.15 19.15 -0.28
CA VAL A 49 -4.31 18.45 -0.87
C VAL A 49 -5.43 18.29 0.17
N LYS A 50 -6.66 18.09 -0.30
CA LYS A 50 -7.83 17.98 0.58
C LYS A 50 -7.94 16.61 1.26
N GLU A 51 -7.63 15.54 0.54
CA GLU A 51 -7.78 14.17 1.01
C GLU A 51 -6.40 13.55 1.28
N LEU A 52 -6.19 12.95 2.45
CA LEU A 52 -4.92 12.30 2.76
C LEU A 52 -4.75 11.00 1.95
N PHE A 53 -5.85 10.30 1.70
CA PHE A 53 -5.91 9.06 0.92
C PHE A 53 -6.90 9.17 -0.23
N LEU A 54 -6.48 8.77 -1.42
CA LEU A 54 -7.31 8.71 -2.63
C LEU A 54 -7.12 7.38 -3.36
N PRO A 55 -8.13 6.92 -4.13
CA PRO A 55 -7.90 5.90 -5.16
C PRO A 55 -6.76 6.33 -6.10
N LEU A 56 -5.93 5.38 -6.53
CA LEU A 56 -4.72 5.66 -7.31
C LEU A 56 -5.00 6.51 -8.57
N GLY A 57 -6.04 6.16 -9.34
CA GLY A 57 -6.38 6.88 -10.57
C GLY A 57 -6.76 8.35 -10.34
N GLU A 58 -7.38 8.66 -9.19
CA GLU A 58 -7.65 10.06 -8.80
C GLU A 58 -6.37 10.76 -8.35
N ALA A 59 -5.55 10.08 -7.55
CA ALA A 59 -4.29 10.61 -7.01
C ALA A 59 -3.28 10.99 -8.11
N GLU A 60 -3.21 10.21 -9.20
CA GLU A 60 -2.33 10.48 -10.34
C GLU A 60 -2.62 11.83 -11.01
N THR A 61 -3.86 12.29 -10.98
CA THR A 61 -4.23 13.60 -11.56
C THR A 61 -3.54 14.78 -10.85
N PHE A 62 -3.20 14.62 -9.57
CA PHE A 62 -2.49 15.61 -8.78
C PHE A 62 -0.97 15.59 -9.01
N ASN A 63 -0.43 14.56 -9.67
CA ASN A 63 1.00 14.38 -9.90
C ASN A 63 1.52 14.98 -11.22
N THR A 64 0.67 15.70 -11.96
CA THR A 64 1.00 16.25 -13.28
C THR A 64 2.04 17.37 -13.27
N LYS A 65 2.03 18.22 -12.23
CA LYS A 65 2.98 19.35 -12.08
C LYS A 65 3.90 19.20 -10.87
N MET A 66 3.39 18.60 -9.80
CA MET A 66 4.13 18.31 -8.56
C MET A 66 3.70 16.94 -8.07
N ASN A 67 4.63 16.15 -7.54
CA ASN A 67 4.28 14.83 -7.00
C ASN A 67 3.66 14.96 -5.60
N LEU A 68 2.34 15.18 -5.55
CA LEU A 68 1.59 15.38 -4.31
C LEU A 68 1.15 14.06 -3.64
N TYR A 69 1.00 12.97 -4.40
CA TYR A 69 0.62 11.64 -3.88
C TYR A 69 1.61 10.54 -4.25
N PHE A 70 1.85 9.61 -3.32
CA PHE A 70 2.63 8.40 -3.55
C PHE A 70 1.88 7.51 -4.54
N ALA A 71 2.31 7.51 -5.81
CA ALA A 71 1.60 6.84 -6.91
C ALA A 71 2.46 5.82 -7.66
N LYS A 72 3.71 5.59 -7.23
CA LYS A 72 4.55 4.53 -7.83
C LYS A 72 4.10 3.17 -7.30
N SER A 73 4.35 2.12 -8.08
CA SER A 73 3.92 0.76 -7.76
C SER A 73 4.43 0.25 -6.41
N ASP A 74 5.58 0.73 -5.92
CA ASP A 74 6.17 0.39 -4.62
C ASP A 74 5.81 1.37 -3.49
N GLU A 75 4.90 2.33 -3.75
CA GLU A 75 4.51 3.38 -2.81
C GLU A 75 2.99 3.47 -2.57
N VAL A 76 2.22 2.60 -3.24
CA VAL A 76 0.76 2.52 -3.12
C VAL A 76 0.37 1.37 -2.21
N PHE A 77 -0.82 1.47 -1.62
CA PHE A 77 -1.41 0.40 -0.83
C PHE A 77 -2.34 -0.44 -1.70
N ASP A 78 -2.18 -1.75 -1.61
CA ASP A 78 -3.13 -2.73 -2.13
C ASP A 78 -4.13 -3.07 -1.02
N LEU A 79 -5.43 -2.82 -1.26
CA LEU A 79 -6.50 -3.23 -0.36
C LEU A 79 -7.00 -4.64 -0.71
N ASP A 80 -7.68 -5.29 0.23
CA ASP A 80 -8.22 -6.66 0.06
C ASP A 80 -9.25 -6.80 -1.07
N ASP A 81 -9.94 -5.72 -1.41
CA ASP A 81 -10.85 -5.66 -2.56
C ASP A 81 -10.14 -5.56 -3.91
N GLY A 82 -8.80 -5.46 -3.91
CA GLY A 82 -7.95 -5.31 -5.10
C GLY A 82 -7.82 -3.86 -5.59
N SER A 83 -8.44 -2.90 -4.89
CA SER A 83 -8.24 -1.48 -5.18
C SER A 83 -6.87 -0.99 -4.71
N LYS A 84 -6.38 0.07 -5.36
CA LYS A 84 -5.11 0.71 -5.02
C LYS A 84 -5.37 2.10 -4.45
N VAL A 85 -4.75 2.39 -3.31
CA VAL A 85 -4.85 3.66 -2.61
C VAL A 85 -3.49 4.34 -2.54
N ALA A 86 -3.48 5.64 -2.81
CA ALA A 86 -2.32 6.51 -2.70
C ALA A 86 -2.46 7.44 -1.49
N MET A 87 -1.34 7.83 -0.89
CA MET A 87 -1.28 8.77 0.24
C MET A 87 -0.55 10.06 -0.14
N ALA A 88 -0.96 11.19 0.41
CA ALA A 88 -0.24 12.45 0.22
C ALA A 88 1.24 12.35 0.67
N GLN A 89 2.16 12.93 -0.11
CA GLN A 89 3.61 12.83 0.11
C GLN A 89 4.21 14.00 0.90
N VAL A 90 3.49 15.12 0.99
CA VAL A 90 3.97 16.33 1.66
C VAL A 90 3.62 16.23 3.13
N TRP A 91 4.64 16.30 3.98
CA TRP A 91 4.49 16.21 5.42
C TRP A 91 5.34 17.30 6.07
N SER A 92 4.72 18.16 6.86
CA SER A 92 5.43 19.00 7.82
C SER A 92 5.74 18.21 9.10
N LYS A 93 6.68 18.71 9.91
CA LYS A 93 7.02 18.08 11.20
C LYS A 93 5.78 17.92 12.11
N PRO A 94 4.93 18.95 12.33
CA PRO A 94 3.73 18.78 13.14
C PRO A 94 2.73 17.76 12.59
N SER A 95 2.56 17.69 11.27
CA SER A 95 1.69 16.67 10.65
C SER A 95 2.24 15.26 10.80
N PHE A 96 3.56 15.12 10.71
CA PHE A 96 4.20 13.85 10.97
C PHE A 96 4.06 13.41 12.43
N GLU A 97 4.25 14.32 13.39
CA GLU A 97 4.04 14.02 14.82
C GLU A 97 2.61 13.53 15.08
N ARG A 98 1.60 14.17 14.47
CA ARG A 98 0.21 13.66 14.51
C ARG A 98 0.06 12.27 13.90
N MET A 99 0.77 11.96 12.81
CA MET A 99 0.75 10.62 12.22
C MET A 99 1.35 9.57 13.16
N VAL A 100 2.43 9.92 13.88
CA VAL A 100 3.04 9.06 14.90
C VAL A 100 2.06 8.83 16.06
N GLU A 101 1.38 9.89 16.52
CA GLU A 101 0.36 9.79 17.56
C GLU A 101 -0.79 8.88 17.12
N GLN A 102 -1.33 9.05 15.91
CA GLN A 102 -2.37 8.17 15.36
C GLN A 102 -1.90 6.72 15.26
N GLY A 103 -0.70 6.48 14.75
CA GLY A 103 -0.10 5.13 14.69
C GLY A 103 0.01 4.46 16.06
N SER A 104 0.37 5.23 17.09
CA SER A 104 0.53 4.73 18.46
C SER A 104 -0.77 4.17 19.04
N LEU A 105 -1.94 4.70 18.63
CA LEU A 105 -3.25 4.20 19.05
C LEU A 105 -3.49 2.75 18.62
N TYR A 106 -2.83 2.33 17.55
CA TYR A 106 -2.88 0.96 17.02
C TYR A 106 -1.72 0.09 17.51
N GLY A 107 -0.81 0.61 18.34
CA GLY A 107 0.39 -0.10 18.79
C GLY A 107 1.52 -0.08 17.75
N ILE A 108 1.56 0.93 16.89
CA ILE A 108 2.65 1.17 15.95
C ILE A 108 3.64 2.15 16.57
N GLU A 109 4.90 1.74 16.68
CA GLU A 109 6.01 2.56 17.17
C GLU A 109 6.86 3.05 16.00
N VAL A 110 7.44 4.24 16.11
CA VAL A 110 8.42 4.76 15.13
C VAL A 110 9.81 4.74 15.75
N ALA A 111 10.76 4.12 15.05
CA ALA A 111 12.17 4.15 15.42
C ALA A 111 12.83 5.49 15.05
N GLU A 112 14.00 5.76 15.61
CA GLU A 112 14.83 6.86 15.12
C GLU A 112 15.13 6.71 13.63
N PHE A 113 15.21 7.84 12.92
CA PHE A 113 15.41 7.82 11.47
C PHE A 113 16.73 7.18 11.09
N GLU A 114 16.66 6.25 10.15
CA GLU A 114 17.85 5.63 9.61
C GLU A 114 18.54 6.54 8.62
N LYS A 115 19.86 6.66 8.74
CA LYS A 115 20.66 7.36 7.73
C LYS A 115 20.55 6.60 6.40
N THR A 116 20.31 7.33 5.31
CA THR A 116 20.47 6.76 3.96
C THR A 116 21.95 6.43 3.75
N ALA A 117 22.25 5.29 3.11
CA ALA A 117 23.63 4.91 2.82
C ALA A 117 24.33 5.94 1.90
N HIS A 118 23.55 6.63 1.06
CA HIS A 118 24.03 7.68 0.15
C HIS A 118 23.04 8.86 0.10
N PRO A 119 23.51 10.12 -0.03
CA PRO A 119 22.66 11.26 -0.35
C PRO A 119 21.92 11.03 -1.68
N GLY A 120 20.61 11.29 -1.74
CA GLY A 120 19.82 11.16 -2.96
C GLY A 120 19.23 9.77 -3.25
N GLN A 121 19.52 8.74 -2.43
CA GLN A 121 18.78 7.47 -2.51
C GLN A 121 17.30 7.70 -2.16
N LYS A 122 16.40 7.08 -2.94
CA LYS A 122 14.98 6.98 -2.61
C LYS A 122 14.86 6.33 -1.23
N GLY A 123 14.48 7.14 -0.23
CA GLY A 123 14.23 6.63 1.11
C GLY A 123 13.11 5.59 1.08
N GLY A 124 13.22 4.56 1.90
CA GLY A 124 12.17 3.57 2.13
C GLY A 124 11.84 3.49 3.62
N TYR A 125 10.99 2.53 3.96
CA TYR A 125 10.76 2.12 5.33
C TYR A 125 10.80 0.59 5.41
N ARG A 126 10.98 0.06 6.63
CA ARG A 126 10.74 -1.35 6.93
C ARG A 126 9.92 -1.48 8.21
N LEU A 127 9.27 -2.62 8.34
CA LEU A 127 8.48 -2.98 9.51
C LEU A 127 9.22 -4.08 10.28
N GLU A 128 9.26 -3.95 11.61
CA GLU A 128 9.69 -5.00 12.52
C GLU A 128 8.51 -5.38 13.42
N TYR A 129 8.22 -6.67 13.53
CA TYR A 129 7.15 -7.16 14.39
C TYR A 129 7.69 -7.42 15.79
N LEU A 130 7.06 -6.78 16.77
CA LEU A 130 7.50 -6.79 18.16
C LEU A 130 6.64 -7.75 18.99
N ASN A 131 7.19 -8.17 20.14
CA ASN A 131 6.43 -8.87 21.18
C ASN A 131 5.70 -10.14 20.69
N GLY A 132 6.30 -10.86 19.75
CA GLY A 132 5.71 -12.08 19.17
C GLY A 132 4.51 -11.83 18.26
N TYR A 133 4.28 -10.59 17.83
CA TYR A 133 3.23 -10.26 16.88
C TYR A 133 3.46 -10.99 15.55
N VAL A 134 2.45 -11.71 15.10
CA VAL A 134 2.39 -12.34 13.78
C VAL A 134 1.25 -11.66 13.02
N PRO A 135 1.51 -11.03 11.86
CA PRO A 135 0.46 -10.43 11.06
C PRO A 135 -0.62 -11.45 10.68
N PRO A 136 -1.90 -11.06 10.67
CA PRO A 136 -2.94 -11.88 10.06
C PRO A 136 -2.60 -12.11 8.59
N VAL A 137 -2.66 -13.36 8.15
CA VAL A 137 -2.45 -13.70 6.74
C VAL A 137 -3.66 -13.21 5.96
N SER A 138 -3.48 -12.27 5.03
CA SER A 138 -4.50 -11.99 4.02
C SER A 138 -4.70 -13.29 3.24
N GLU A 139 -5.92 -13.82 3.20
CA GLU A 139 -6.21 -14.96 2.33
C GLU A 139 -5.85 -14.55 0.90
N GLU A 140 -4.73 -15.05 0.37
CA GLU A 140 -4.37 -14.80 -1.01
C GLU A 140 -5.54 -15.31 -1.85
N LYS A 141 -6.28 -14.39 -2.48
CA LYS A 141 -7.23 -14.75 -3.52
C LYS A 141 -6.44 -15.45 -4.61
N LYS A 142 -6.39 -16.79 -4.55
CA LYS A 142 -5.83 -17.64 -5.60
C LYS A 142 -6.34 -17.08 -6.92
N LYS A 143 -5.45 -16.57 -7.77
CA LYS A 143 -5.79 -16.18 -9.14
C LYS A 143 -6.31 -17.44 -9.84
N GLY A 144 -7.61 -17.64 -9.76
CA GLY A 144 -8.29 -18.84 -10.21
C GLY A 144 -8.13 -18.97 -11.72
N GLY A 145 -7.35 -19.96 -12.14
CA GLY A 145 -7.57 -20.80 -13.32
C GLY A 145 -7.88 -20.16 -14.69
N ALA A 146 -7.78 -18.85 -14.89
CA ALA A 146 -8.08 -18.22 -16.19
C ALA A 146 -7.22 -18.82 -17.32
N TRP A 147 -5.98 -19.22 -17.00
CA TRP A 147 -5.08 -19.93 -17.91
C TRP A 147 -5.60 -21.33 -18.31
N VAL A 148 -6.38 -22.00 -17.46
CA VAL A 148 -7.01 -23.30 -17.75
C VAL A 148 -8.07 -23.15 -18.84
N TRP A 149 -8.84 -22.06 -18.82
CA TRP A 149 -9.82 -21.75 -19.87
C TRP A 149 -9.15 -21.43 -21.21
N ILE A 150 -8.01 -20.73 -21.20
CA ILE A 150 -7.21 -20.47 -22.41
C ILE A 150 -6.68 -21.79 -23.00
N LEU A 151 -6.20 -22.70 -22.14
CA LEU A 151 -5.67 -24.01 -22.56
C LEU A 151 -6.78 -24.90 -23.14
N LEU A 152 -7.98 -24.90 -22.53
CA LEU A 152 -9.16 -25.59 -23.06
C LEU A 152 -9.61 -25.02 -24.42
N ALA A 153 -9.60 -23.70 -24.58
CA ALA A 153 -9.95 -23.07 -25.86
C ALA A 153 -8.96 -23.45 -26.97
N LEU A 154 -7.66 -23.46 -26.68
CA LEU A 154 -6.63 -23.90 -27.64
C LEU A 154 -6.79 -25.38 -28.03
N LEU A 155 -7.09 -26.26 -27.07
CA LEU A 155 -7.35 -27.68 -27.34
C LEU A 155 -8.59 -27.88 -28.20
N ALA A 156 -9.67 -27.13 -27.95
CA ALA A 156 -10.89 -27.20 -28.76
C ALA A 156 -10.64 -26.74 -30.20
N VAL A 157 -9.91 -25.63 -30.40
CA VAL A 157 -9.55 -25.14 -31.75
C VAL A 157 -8.65 -26.15 -32.48
N GLY A 158 -7.68 -26.74 -31.78
CA GLY A 158 -6.81 -27.78 -32.35
C GLY A 158 -7.59 -29.02 -32.79
N ALA A 159 -8.55 -29.48 -31.98
CA ALA A 159 -9.41 -30.61 -32.31
C ALA A 159 -10.30 -30.32 -33.52
N ILE A 160 -10.89 -29.13 -33.60
CA ILE A 160 -11.71 -28.70 -34.75
C ILE A 160 -10.86 -28.64 -36.03
N ALA A 161 -9.67 -28.04 -35.96
CA ALA A 161 -8.77 -27.95 -37.10
C ALA A 161 -8.33 -29.34 -37.60
N TRP A 162 -8.02 -30.27 -36.68
CA TRP A 162 -7.69 -31.65 -37.04
C TRP A 162 -8.87 -32.37 -37.70
N PHE A 163 -10.09 -32.18 -37.20
CA PHE A 163 -11.27 -32.82 -37.79
C PHE A 163 -11.60 -32.29 -39.19
N VAL A 164 -11.41 -30.99 -39.42
CA VAL A 164 -11.73 -30.31 -40.70
C VAL A 164 -10.62 -30.49 -41.76
N PHE A 165 -9.35 -30.50 -41.35
CA PHE A 165 -8.22 -30.50 -42.29
C PHE A 165 -7.34 -31.76 -42.25
N GLY A 166 -7.43 -32.57 -41.19
CA GLY A 166 -6.64 -33.79 -41.02
C GLY A 166 -7.34 -35.08 -41.46
N SER A 167 -8.61 -35.00 -41.87
CA SER A 167 -9.42 -36.13 -42.34
C SER A 167 -9.48 -36.28 -43.87
N LYS A 168 -8.57 -35.61 -44.60
CA LYS A 168 -8.37 -35.78 -46.04
C LYS A 168 -7.24 -36.77 -46.34
#